data_AF-A0A2E3XPA2-F1
#
_entry.id   AF-A0A2E3XPA2-F1
#
_cell.length_a   1.000
_cell.length_b   1.000
_cell.length_c   1.000
_cell.angle_alpha   90.00
_cell.angle_beta   90.00
_cell.angle_gamma   90.00
#
_symmetry.space_group_name_H-M   'P 1'
#
loop_
_entity.id
_entity.type
_entity.pdbx_description
1 polymer ?
#
loop_
_entity_poly.entity_id
_entity_poly.type
_entity_poly.pdbx_seq_one_letter_code
_entity_poly.pdbx_strand_id
1 'polypeptide(L)'
;MKLFTLFVTTLLASSVFANSKIIDTSEATTEALVLFTKQSSSVAKFNGVKAWPVSGGVKVKIYVKGEDSVELSCHRHSDNEPFECH
;
A
#
# COMPACT_ATOMS: atom_id res chain seq x y z
N MET A 1 -24.22 -18.83 43.07
CA MET A 1 -23.32 -18.86 41.89
C MET A 1 -24.07 -19.44 40.71
N LYS A 2 -24.35 -18.64 39.68
CA LYS A 2 -24.58 -19.07 38.28
C LYS A 2 -24.92 -17.81 37.48
N LEU A 3 -23.89 -17.00 37.25
CA LEU A 3 -23.91 -15.84 36.37
C LEU A 3 -22.75 -16.05 35.39
N PHE A 4 -22.91 -16.95 34.43
CA PHE A 4 -21.88 -17.25 33.44
C PHE A 4 -22.50 -17.76 32.14
N THR A 5 -23.33 -16.92 31.52
CA THR A 5 -23.77 -17.17 30.14
C THR A 5 -24.04 -15.85 29.43
N LEU A 6 -23.02 -15.01 29.30
CA LEU A 6 -23.10 -13.83 28.43
C LEU A 6 -21.71 -13.42 27.91
N PHE A 7 -21.01 -14.34 27.24
CA PHE A 7 -19.71 -14.03 26.64
C PHE A 7 -19.46 -14.75 25.30
N VAL A 8 -20.52 -15.02 24.55
CA VAL A 8 -20.40 -15.57 23.18
C VAL A 8 -21.35 -14.80 22.27
N THR A 9 -20.97 -13.60 21.85
CA THR A 9 -21.63 -12.93 20.70
C THR A 9 -20.85 -11.76 20.09
N THR A 10 -19.76 -11.29 20.68
CA THR A 10 -19.02 -10.12 20.13
C THR A 10 -17.90 -10.47 19.14
N LEU A 11 -17.76 -11.73 18.71
CA LEU A 11 -16.68 -12.17 17.80
C LEU A 11 -17.08 -12.25 16.32
N LEU A 12 -18.27 -11.74 15.93
CA LEU A 12 -18.81 -11.89 14.57
C LEU A 12 -18.97 -10.57 13.79
N ALA A 13 -18.36 -9.47 14.21
CA ALA A 13 -18.55 -8.17 13.54
C ALA A 13 -17.27 -7.54 12.95
N SER A 14 -16.19 -8.30 12.75
CA SER A 14 -15.05 -7.85 11.94
C SER A 14 -15.18 -8.35 10.50
N SER A 15 -16.34 -8.15 9.87
CA SER A 15 -16.46 -8.26 8.42
C SER A 15 -15.76 -7.06 7.78
N VAL A 16 -14.47 -7.26 7.55
CA VAL A 16 -13.64 -6.76 6.45
C VAL A 16 -14.45 -6.05 5.36
N PHE A 17 -14.54 -4.72 5.45
CA PHE A 17 -14.75 -3.85 4.29
C PHE A 17 -13.43 -3.15 3.96
N ALA A 18 -12.35 -3.93 3.83
CA ALA A 18 -11.12 -3.38 3.28
C ALA A 18 -11.33 -3.27 1.76
N ASN A 19 -11.47 -2.04 1.28
CA ASN A 19 -11.58 -1.78 -0.15
C ASN A 19 -10.27 -2.23 -0.81
N SER A 20 -10.32 -3.25 -1.66
CA SER A 20 -9.13 -3.85 -2.29
C SER A 20 -8.26 -2.80 -2.97
N LYS A 21 -8.85 -1.77 -3.60
CA LYS A 21 -8.09 -0.67 -4.21
C LYS A 21 -7.27 0.13 -3.22
N ILE A 22 -7.75 0.28 -1.98
CA ILE A 22 -7.02 0.98 -0.91
C ILE A 22 -5.85 0.12 -0.42
N ILE A 23 -6.07 -1.18 -0.22
CA ILE A 23 -5.02 -2.13 0.15
C ILE A 23 -3.93 -2.15 -0.92
N ASP A 24 -4.32 -2.35 -2.18
CA ASP A 24 -3.42 -2.38 -3.33
C ASP A 24 -2.61 -1.09 -3.45
N THR A 25 -3.25 0.07 -3.24
CA THR A 25 -2.56 1.37 -3.26
C THR A 25 -1.53 1.46 -2.14
N SER A 26 -1.84 0.96 -0.94
CA SER A 26 -0.92 0.96 0.20
C SER A 26 0.28 0.03 0.00
N GLU A 27 0.04 -1.19 -0.49
CA GLU A 27 1.10 -2.17 -0.78
C GLU A 27 2.01 -1.69 -1.90
N ALA A 28 1.46 -1.21 -3.01
CA ALA A 28 2.21 -0.62 -4.11
C ALA A 28 3.05 0.58 -3.67
N THR A 29 2.51 1.46 -2.82
CA THR A 29 3.26 2.61 -2.29
C THR A 29 4.44 2.16 -1.45
N THR A 30 4.26 1.11 -0.64
CA THR A 30 5.32 0.56 0.21
C THR A 30 6.45 -0.01 -0.65
N GLU A 31 6.12 -0.82 -1.64
CA GLU A 31 7.12 -1.41 -2.52
C GLU A 31 7.87 -0.36 -3.35
N ALA A 32 7.15 0.63 -3.89
CA ALA A 32 7.75 1.75 -4.61
C ALA A 32 8.76 2.53 -3.75
N LEU A 33 8.45 2.76 -2.47
CA LEU A 33 9.36 3.45 -1.55
C LEU A 33 10.57 2.58 -1.18
N VAL A 34 10.39 1.27 -1.03
CA VAL A 34 11.51 0.33 -0.81
C VAL A 34 12.45 0.34 -2.01
N LEU A 35 11.91 0.28 -3.23
CA LEU A 35 12.68 0.33 -4.47
C LEU A 35 13.44 1.65 -4.59
N PHE A 36 12.75 2.79 -4.39
CA PHE A 36 13.36 4.11 -4.39
C PHE A 36 14.50 4.22 -3.38
N THR A 37 14.32 3.68 -2.17
CA THR A 37 15.34 3.74 -1.11
C THR A 37 16.58 2.89 -1.45
N LYS A 38 16.40 1.76 -2.15
CA LYS A 38 17.50 0.90 -2.59
C LYS A 38 18.28 1.48 -3.78
N GLN A 39 17.61 2.20 -4.67
CA GLN A 39 18.17 2.59 -5.97
C GLN A 39 18.58 4.07 -6.05
N SER A 40 18.00 4.94 -5.23
CA SER A 40 18.21 6.38 -5.32
C SER A 40 19.16 6.89 -4.24
N SER A 41 20.17 7.68 -4.63
CA SER A 41 20.95 8.48 -3.68
C SER A 41 20.18 9.70 -3.15
N SER A 42 19.01 10.00 -3.74
CA SER A 42 18.19 11.18 -3.43
C SER A 42 17.20 10.97 -2.28
N VAL A 43 17.30 9.88 -1.52
CA VAL A 43 16.41 9.59 -0.37
C VAL A 43 16.37 10.74 0.63
N ALA A 44 17.50 11.40 0.88
CA ALA A 44 17.57 12.56 1.77
C ALA A 44 16.74 13.77 1.29
N LYS A 45 16.36 13.80 0.02
CA LYS A 45 15.52 14.84 -0.60
C LYS A 45 14.07 14.40 -0.79
N PHE A 46 13.65 13.25 -0.24
CA PHE A 46 12.27 12.81 -0.27
C PHE A 46 11.34 13.93 0.25
N ASN A 47 10.31 14.25 -0.54
CA ASN A 47 9.39 15.36 -0.27
C ASN A 47 7.91 14.92 -0.25
N GLY A 48 7.63 13.65 -0.52
CA GLY A 48 6.30 13.08 -0.46
C GLY A 48 6.04 12.02 -1.52
N VAL A 49 4.87 11.39 -1.42
CA VAL A 49 4.42 10.37 -2.36
C VAL A 49 2.95 10.57 -2.67
N LYS A 50 2.57 10.33 -3.92
CA LYS A 50 1.18 10.25 -4.36
C LYS A 50 0.98 8.93 -5.08
N ALA A 51 -0.03 8.17 -4.67
CA ALA A 51 -0.40 6.94 -5.34
C ALA A 51 -1.88 6.97 -5.76
N TRP A 52 -2.21 6.35 -6.89
CA TRP A 52 -3.58 6.24 -7.36
C TRP A 52 -3.79 4.96 -8.17
N PRO A 53 -4.96 4.31 -8.03
CA PRO A 53 -5.27 3.12 -8.81
C PRO A 53 -5.42 3.47 -10.30
N VAL A 54 -4.97 2.57 -11.15
CA VAL A 54 -5.13 2.61 -12.61
C VAL A 54 -5.63 1.26 -13.12
N SER A 55 -5.92 1.15 -14.42
CA SER A 55 -6.22 -0.17 -15.00
C SER A 55 -4.98 -1.06 -14.90
N GLY A 56 -5.11 -2.23 -14.27
CA GLY A 56 -4.03 -3.21 -14.12
C GLY A 56 -3.06 -2.98 -12.96
N GLY A 57 -3.29 -2.00 -12.08
CA GLY A 57 -2.41 -1.78 -10.93
C GLY A 57 -2.54 -0.40 -10.29
N VAL A 58 -1.42 0.13 -9.81
CA VAL A 58 -1.32 1.40 -9.10
C VAL A 58 -0.15 2.19 -9.68
N LYS A 59 -0.38 3.48 -9.95
CA LYS A 59 0.72 4.41 -10.21
C LYS A 59 1.18 5.06 -8.92
N VAL A 60 2.49 5.13 -8.72
CA VAL A 60 3.12 5.77 -7.56
C VAL A 60 4.09 6.84 -8.05
N LYS A 61 3.92 8.07 -7.57
CA LYS A 61 4.78 9.20 -7.87
C LYS A 61 5.46 9.70 -6.61
N ILE A 62 6.78 9.63 -6.58
CA ILE A 62 7.64 10.06 -5.48
C ILE A 62 8.20 11.44 -5.83
N TYR A 63 7.94 12.41 -4.98
CA TYR A 63 8.45 13.77 -5.14
C TYR A 63 9.79 13.91 -4.43
N VAL A 64 10.78 14.41 -5.15
CA VAL A 64 12.13 14.66 -4.64
C VAL A 64 12.39 16.17 -4.71
N LYS A 65 12.82 16.76 -3.61
CA LYS A 65 13.02 18.21 -3.51
C LYS A 65 14.21 18.65 -4.37
N GLY A 66 13.96 19.53 -5.33
CA GLY A 66 14.98 20.09 -6.21
C GLY A 66 15.46 19.13 -7.31
N GLU A 67 14.70 18.08 -7.57
CA GLU A 67 14.93 17.08 -8.63
C GLU A 67 13.60 16.71 -9.29
N ASP A 68 13.68 15.98 -10.40
CA ASP A 68 12.49 15.41 -11.03
C ASP A 68 11.86 14.33 -10.13
N SER A 69 10.54 14.24 -10.18
CA SER A 69 9.81 13.18 -9.51
C SER A 69 10.07 11.82 -10.17
N VAL A 70 10.13 10.77 -9.36
CA VAL A 70 10.18 9.39 -9.84
C VAL A 70 8.76 8.85 -9.95
N GLU A 71 8.35 8.37 -11.12
CA GLU A 71 7.06 7.72 -11.32
C GLU A 71 7.29 6.23 -11.56
N LEU A 72 6.60 5.40 -10.79
CA LEU A 72 6.64 3.95 -10.87
C LEU A 72 5.23 3.41 -11.14
N SER A 73 5.15 2.37 -11.96
CA SER A 73 3.93 1.60 -12.19
C SER A 73 4.05 0.27 -11.45
N CYS A 74 3.17 0.05 -10.49
CA CYS A 74 3.16 -1.13 -9.65
C CYS A 74 1.97 -2.03 -10.01
N HIS A 75 2.22 -3.32 -10.17
CA HIS A 75 1.19 -4.31 -10.46
C HIS A 75 1.52 -5.65 -9.77
N ARG A 76 0.52 -6.53 -9.66
CA ARG A 76 0.70 -7.93 -9.24
C ARG A 76 -0.08 -8.82 -10.20
N HIS A 77 0.41 -10.02 -10.50
CA HIS A 77 -0.28 -10.90 -11.46
C HIS A 77 -1.46 -11.65 -10.84
N SER A 78 -1.47 -11.80 -9.51
CA SER A 78 -2.56 -12.39 -8.75
C SER A 78 -2.70 -11.75 -7.37
N ASP A 79 -3.85 -11.93 -6.70
CA ASP A 79 -4.12 -11.33 -5.37
C ASP A 79 -3.20 -11.83 -4.24
N ASN A 80 -2.47 -12.93 -4.46
CA ASN A 80 -1.57 -13.52 -3.48
C ASN A 80 -0.09 -13.25 -3.79
N GLU A 81 0.20 -12.49 -4.83
CA GLU A 81 1.57 -12.12 -5.21
C GLU A 81 1.94 -10.73 -4.68
N PRO A 82 3.23 -10.50 -4.37
CA PRO A 82 3.69 -9.17 -4.03
C PRO A 82 3.53 -8.23 -5.22
N PHE A 83 3.40 -6.93 -4.94
CA PHE A 83 3.50 -5.92 -5.98
C PHE A 83 4.92 -5.87 -6.54
N GLU A 84 5.02 -5.67 -7.84
CA GLU A 84 6.25 -5.35 -8.56
C GLU A 84 6.12 -3.96 -9.18
N CYS A 85 7.09 -3.10 -8.91
CA CYS A 85 7.12 -1.70 -9.35
C CYS A 85 8.24 -1.46 -10.36
N HIS A 86 7.93 -0.74 -11.44
CA HIS A 86 8.85 -0.41 -12.54
C HIS A 86 8.76 1.06 -12.96
#